data_AF-A0A533ZW01-F1
#
_entry.id   AF-A0A533ZW01-F1
#
_cell.length_a   1.000
_cell.length_b   1.000
_cell.length_c   1.000
_cell.angle_alpha   90.00
_cell.angle_beta   90.00
_cell.angle_gamma   90.00
#
_symmetry.space_group_name_H-M   'P 1'
#
loop_
_entity.id
_entity.type
_entity.pdbx_description
1 polymer ?
#
loop_
_entity_poly.entity_id
_entity_poly.type
_entity_poly.pdbx_seq_one_letter_code
_entity_poly.pdbx_strand_id
1 'polypeptide(L)'
;MQCATSCGAAWPASRWSSRLVEKAPVSEWVKERAVRAFRLIGEAEGRVHGVAPERVHLHEVGAVDAILDIVGAIEGFERLGVEAIYTLPVAVGNGWVDAAHGRLPVPAPATALLLEGLEVATGGPVEGEATTPTGAALVRVLAAGPPPWQWRLVKGGWGAGQRDPSHYPNALRILVAEQAAEAGRVVLLASDLDD
;
A
#
# COMPACT_ATOMS: atom_id res chain seq x y z
N MET A 1 -30.84 3.21 12.69
CA MET A 1 -31.36 4.24 11.77
C MET A 1 -30.84 3.89 10.39
N GLN A 2 -31.60 3.10 9.63
CA GLN A 2 -31.22 2.62 8.30
C GLN A 2 -31.60 3.71 7.28
N CYS A 3 -30.62 4.29 6.60
CA CYS A 3 -30.90 5.17 5.47
C CYS A 3 -30.85 4.34 4.19
N ALA A 4 -32.03 3.92 3.72
CA ALA A 4 -32.22 3.44 2.37
C ALA A 4 -32.31 4.66 1.44
N THR A 5 -31.27 4.90 0.65
CA THR A 5 -31.37 5.77 -0.53
C THR A 5 -30.82 5.05 -1.74
N SER A 6 -31.67 5.03 -2.77
CA SER A 6 -31.47 4.49 -4.10
C SER A 6 -30.28 5.14 -4.80
N CYS A 7 -29.31 4.34 -5.23
CA CYS A 7 -28.25 4.77 -6.13
C CYS A 7 -28.13 3.78 -7.29
N GLY A 8 -27.99 4.30 -8.51
CA GLY A 8 -27.92 3.54 -9.76
C GLY A 8 -26.78 2.51 -9.76
N ALA A 9 -27.00 1.41 -10.50
CA ALA A 9 -26.12 0.25 -10.70
C ALA A 9 -24.70 0.33 -10.10
N ALA A 10 -24.59 0.13 -8.78
CA ALA A 10 -23.33 0.00 -8.07
C ALA A 10 -22.96 -1.49 -7.94
N TRP A 11 -21.75 -1.86 -8.32
CA TRP A 11 -21.30 -3.24 -8.48
C TRP A 11 -20.49 -3.73 -7.26
N PRO A 12 -20.60 -5.02 -6.87
CA PRO A 12 -19.89 -5.57 -5.69
C PRO A 12 -18.37 -5.76 -5.93
N ALA A 13 -17.52 -5.30 -5.02
CA ALA A 13 -16.07 -5.19 -5.20
C ALA A 13 -15.30 -6.53 -5.31
N SER A 14 -15.66 -7.57 -4.55
CA SER A 14 -14.78 -8.75 -4.43
C SER A 14 -14.93 -9.78 -5.58
N ARG A 15 -16.08 -9.80 -6.26
CA ARG A 15 -16.39 -10.84 -7.26
C ARG A 15 -15.95 -10.48 -8.68
N TRP A 16 -15.66 -9.20 -8.91
CA TRP A 16 -15.37 -8.65 -10.24
C TRP A 16 -13.87 -8.47 -10.46
N SER A 17 -13.14 -7.96 -9.46
CA SER A 17 -11.69 -7.73 -9.55
C SER A 17 -10.93 -9.04 -9.75
N SER A 18 -11.22 -10.10 -8.99
CA SER A 18 -10.57 -11.41 -9.15
C SER A 18 -10.77 -12.00 -10.53
N ARG A 19 -12.00 -11.99 -11.06
CA ARG A 19 -12.30 -12.53 -12.40
C ARG A 19 -11.64 -11.76 -13.54
N LEU A 20 -11.48 -10.44 -13.39
CA LEU A 20 -10.78 -9.61 -14.37
C LEU A 20 -9.28 -9.86 -14.31
N VAL A 21 -8.70 -9.92 -13.11
CA VAL A 21 -7.28 -10.21 -12.90
C VAL A 21 -6.93 -11.63 -13.38
N GLU A 22 -7.77 -12.63 -13.09
CA GLU A 22 -7.56 -14.03 -13.53
C GLU A 22 -7.46 -14.16 -15.06
N LYS A 23 -8.21 -13.33 -15.80
CA LYS A 23 -8.22 -13.29 -17.26
C LYS A 23 -7.17 -12.35 -17.85
N ALA A 24 -6.53 -11.52 -17.04
CA ALA A 24 -5.52 -10.59 -17.53
C ALA A 24 -4.30 -11.36 -18.06
N PRO A 25 -3.69 -10.91 -19.17
CA PRO A 25 -2.51 -11.53 -19.77
C PRO A 25 -1.24 -11.12 -19.02
N VAL A 26 -1.22 -11.38 -17.71
CA VAL A 26 -0.09 -11.12 -16.79
C VAL A 26 0.33 -12.44 -16.15
N SER A 27 1.51 -12.45 -15.51
CA SER A 27 2.02 -13.67 -14.89
C SER A 27 1.16 -14.12 -13.70
N GLU A 28 1.27 -15.40 -13.31
CA GLU A 28 0.62 -15.90 -12.09
C GLU A 28 1.14 -15.17 -10.83
N TRP A 29 2.42 -14.80 -10.80
CA TRP A 29 3.01 -14.02 -9.70
C TRP A 29 2.28 -12.67 -9.50
N VAL A 30 1.93 -12.00 -10.61
CA VAL A 30 1.17 -10.74 -10.60
C VAL A 30 -0.27 -11.00 -10.17
N LYS A 31 -0.93 -12.02 -10.73
CA LYS A 31 -2.32 -12.36 -10.39
C LYS A 31 -2.50 -12.64 -8.90
N GLU A 32 -1.66 -13.51 -8.33
CA GLU A 32 -1.72 -13.89 -6.91
C GLU A 32 -1.64 -12.66 -5.99
N ARG A 33 -0.69 -11.75 -6.28
CA ARG A 33 -0.49 -10.52 -5.49
C ARG A 33 -1.62 -9.52 -5.69
N ALA A 34 -2.08 -9.32 -6.91
CA ALA A 34 -3.19 -8.41 -7.19
C ALA A 34 -4.48 -8.89 -6.52
N VAL A 35 -4.81 -10.19 -6.63
CA VAL A 35 -5.96 -10.79 -5.93
C VAL A 35 -5.83 -10.62 -4.41
N ARG A 36 -4.62 -10.83 -3.85
CA ARG A 36 -4.38 -10.61 -2.43
C ARG A 36 -4.60 -9.14 -2.02
N ALA A 37 -4.14 -8.19 -2.81
CA ALA A 37 -4.34 -6.76 -2.55
C ALA A 37 -5.83 -6.39 -2.56
N PHE A 38 -6.58 -6.85 -3.57
CA PHE A 38 -8.02 -6.63 -3.65
C PHE A 38 -8.77 -7.26 -2.47
N ARG A 39 -8.37 -8.47 -2.06
CA ARG A 39 -8.97 -9.13 -0.90
C ARG A 39 -8.76 -8.31 0.37
N LEU A 40 -7.54 -7.82 0.61
CA LEU A 40 -7.23 -6.99 1.78
C LEU A 40 -8.06 -5.70 1.79
N ILE A 41 -8.18 -5.01 0.65
CA ILE A 41 -8.99 -3.80 0.54
C ILE A 41 -10.46 -4.13 0.82
N GLY A 42 -11.01 -5.17 0.19
CA GLY A 42 -12.40 -5.58 0.41
C GLY A 42 -12.69 -5.99 1.86
N GLU A 43 -11.74 -6.64 2.54
CA GLU A 43 -11.85 -6.98 3.96
C GLU A 43 -11.83 -5.73 4.85
N ALA A 44 -10.92 -4.78 4.58
CA ALA A 44 -10.82 -3.53 5.34
C ALA A 44 -12.09 -2.68 5.19
N GLU A 45 -12.53 -2.45 3.95
CA GLU A 45 -13.75 -1.69 3.65
C GLU A 45 -15.00 -2.37 4.21
N GLY A 46 -15.07 -3.71 4.13
CA GLY A 46 -16.18 -4.48 4.70
C GLY A 46 -16.29 -4.29 6.22
N ARG A 47 -15.16 -4.25 6.92
CA ARG A 47 -15.11 -3.95 8.37
C ARG A 47 -15.54 -2.52 8.67
N VAL A 48 -15.10 -1.53 7.90
CA VAL A 48 -15.48 -0.12 8.07
C VAL A 48 -16.98 0.08 7.86
N HIS A 49 -17.56 -0.58 6.85
CA HIS A 49 -18.97 -0.43 6.49
C HIS A 49 -19.92 -1.42 7.18
N GLY A 50 -19.41 -2.40 7.94
CA GLY A 50 -20.22 -3.44 8.55
C GLY A 50 -20.92 -4.35 7.54
N VAL A 51 -20.34 -4.53 6.35
CA VAL A 51 -20.86 -5.40 5.30
C VAL A 51 -19.87 -6.51 4.98
N ALA A 52 -20.38 -7.61 4.43
CA ALA A 52 -19.51 -8.67 3.92
C ALA A 52 -18.60 -8.12 2.80
N PRO A 53 -17.31 -8.54 2.70
CA PRO A 53 -16.38 -8.07 1.68
C PRO A 53 -16.93 -8.17 0.25
N GLU A 54 -17.80 -9.15 -0.01
CA GLU A 54 -18.45 -9.37 -1.29
C GLU A 54 -19.53 -8.36 -1.63
N ARG A 55 -19.95 -7.54 -0.67
CA ARG A 55 -20.96 -6.51 -0.81
C ARG A 55 -20.40 -5.10 -0.67
N VAL A 56 -19.09 -4.97 -0.48
CA VAL A 56 -18.43 -3.68 -0.47
C VAL A 56 -18.60 -3.02 -1.84
N HIS A 57 -19.01 -1.76 -1.81
CA HIS A 57 -18.88 -0.87 -2.95
C HIS A 57 -17.68 0.01 -2.67
N LEU A 58 -16.68 -0.03 -3.54
CA LEU A 58 -15.51 0.83 -3.41
C LEU A 58 -15.94 2.24 -3.80
N HIS A 59 -16.38 3.01 -2.81
CA HIS A 59 -16.83 4.39 -3.00
C HIS A 59 -15.64 5.33 -3.22
N GLU A 60 -14.49 5.01 -2.65
CA GLU A 60 -13.29 5.84 -2.64
C GLU A 60 -12.21 5.35 -3.61
N VAL A 61 -12.33 4.10 -4.09
CA VAL A 61 -11.44 3.52 -5.11
C VAL A 61 -12.27 3.27 -6.36
N GLY A 62 -12.15 4.13 -7.37
CA GLY A 62 -12.79 3.92 -8.67
C GLY A 62 -12.47 2.51 -9.16
N ALA A 63 -13.50 1.67 -9.36
CA ALA A 63 -13.28 0.22 -9.50
C ALA A 63 -12.35 -0.16 -10.67
N VAL A 64 -12.27 0.68 -11.71
CA VAL A 64 -11.35 0.49 -12.85
C VAL A 64 -9.97 1.06 -12.55
N ASP A 65 -9.89 2.27 -11.98
CA ASP A 65 -8.62 2.92 -11.62
C ASP A 65 -7.85 2.07 -10.59
N ALA A 66 -8.54 1.50 -9.61
CA ALA A 66 -7.99 0.54 -8.65
C ALA A 66 -7.31 -0.67 -9.32
N ILE A 67 -7.90 -1.18 -10.40
CA ILE A 67 -7.36 -2.33 -11.16
C ILE A 67 -6.10 -1.93 -11.88
N LEU A 68 -6.11 -0.78 -12.55
CA LEU A 68 -4.93 -0.30 -13.26
C LEU A 68 -3.79 0.02 -12.27
N ASP A 69 -4.09 0.67 -11.14
CA ASP A 69 -3.10 1.01 -10.13
C ASP A 69 -2.46 -0.24 -9.52
N ILE A 70 -3.27 -1.20 -9.07
CA ILE A 70 -2.77 -2.39 -8.36
C ILE A 70 -2.06 -3.33 -9.34
N VAL A 71 -2.72 -3.73 -10.42
CA VAL A 71 -2.15 -4.68 -11.38
C VAL A 71 -0.95 -4.05 -12.09
N GLY A 72 -1.07 -2.79 -12.51
CA GLY A 72 0.00 -2.06 -13.19
C GLY A 72 1.22 -1.85 -12.31
N ALA A 73 1.06 -1.50 -11.03
CA ALA A 73 2.19 -1.36 -10.11
C ALA A 73 2.91 -2.71 -9.89
N ILE A 74 2.16 -3.78 -9.65
CA ILE A 74 2.72 -5.12 -9.40
C ILE A 74 3.46 -5.65 -10.65
N GLU A 75 2.82 -5.58 -11.83
CA GLU A 75 3.44 -5.93 -13.11
C GLU A 75 4.68 -5.05 -13.38
N GLY A 76 4.63 -3.77 -13.04
CA GLY A 76 5.76 -2.85 -13.17
C GLY A 76 6.99 -3.32 -12.39
N PHE A 77 6.81 -3.77 -11.14
CA PHE A 77 7.89 -4.34 -10.34
C PHE A 77 8.43 -5.66 -10.90
N GLU A 78 7.55 -6.54 -11.39
CA GLU A 78 7.97 -7.79 -12.05
C GLU A 78 8.82 -7.50 -13.31
N ARG A 79 8.36 -6.58 -14.17
CA ARG A 79 9.09 -6.18 -15.39
C ARG A 79 10.43 -5.52 -15.11
N LEU A 80 10.55 -4.83 -13.97
CA LEU A 80 11.81 -4.27 -13.51
C LEU A 80 12.78 -5.33 -12.96
N GLY A 81 12.33 -6.59 -12.80
CA GLY A 81 13.14 -7.67 -12.23
C GLY A 81 13.43 -7.47 -10.74
N VAL A 82 12.53 -6.81 -10.01
CA VAL A 82 12.72 -6.55 -8.58
C VAL A 82 12.46 -7.83 -7.78
N GLU A 83 13.48 -8.31 -7.08
CA GLU A 83 13.40 -9.55 -6.27
C GLU A 83 12.74 -9.33 -4.90
N ALA A 84 12.95 -8.17 -4.29
CA ALA A 84 12.40 -7.79 -3.01
C ALA A 84 12.13 -6.29 -2.94
N ILE A 85 11.05 -5.91 -2.27
CA ILE A 85 10.68 -4.51 -2.02
C ILE A 85 10.83 -4.26 -0.53
N TYR A 86 11.49 -3.17 -0.18
CA TYR A 86 11.67 -2.75 1.21
C TYR A 86 11.09 -1.36 1.41
N THR A 87 10.59 -1.09 2.60
CA THR A 87 10.00 0.20 2.94
C THR A 87 10.57 0.72 4.26
N LEU A 88 10.82 2.01 4.33
CA LEU A 88 10.90 2.71 5.61
C LEU A 88 9.50 2.74 6.27
N PRO A 89 9.38 3.15 7.55
CA PRO A 89 8.07 3.32 8.18
C PRO A 89 7.13 4.13 7.28
N VAL A 90 5.91 3.61 7.08
CA VAL A 90 4.94 4.14 6.12
C VAL A 90 4.47 5.51 6.57
N ALA A 91 4.70 6.54 5.76
CA ALA A 91 4.19 7.88 6.02
C ALA A 91 2.68 7.93 5.79
N VAL A 92 1.90 8.18 6.85
CA VAL A 92 0.42 8.21 6.75
C VAL A 92 -0.13 9.58 6.35
N GLY A 93 0.62 10.66 6.60
CA GLY A 93 0.14 12.03 6.45
C GLY A 93 -0.42 12.59 7.77
N ASN A 94 -1.16 13.70 7.71
CA ASN A 94 -1.66 14.39 8.90
C ASN A 94 -3.01 15.06 8.67
N GLY A 95 -3.71 15.38 9.75
CA GLY A 95 -4.93 16.18 9.71
C GLY A 95 -6.16 15.36 9.36
N TRP A 96 -6.95 15.86 8.41
CA TRP A 96 -8.27 15.33 8.07
C TRP A 96 -8.46 15.26 6.57
N VAL A 97 -9.27 14.31 6.11
CA VAL A 97 -9.72 14.20 4.71
C VAL A 97 -11.23 14.18 4.62
N ASP A 98 -11.76 14.73 3.52
CA ASP A 98 -13.18 14.66 3.21
C ASP A 98 -13.47 13.37 2.44
N ALA A 99 -14.39 12.57 2.98
CA ALA A 99 -14.85 11.31 2.42
C ALA A 99 -16.37 11.33 2.21
N ALA A 100 -16.90 10.33 1.52
CA ALA A 100 -18.36 10.14 1.39
C ALA A 100 -19.06 10.00 2.77
N HIS A 101 -18.29 9.63 3.79
CA HIS A 101 -18.71 9.42 5.17
C HIS A 101 -18.47 10.66 6.07
N GLY A 102 -18.19 11.81 5.46
CA GLY A 102 -17.84 13.04 6.14
C GLY A 102 -16.34 13.20 6.34
N ARG A 103 -15.97 14.05 7.29
CA ARG A 103 -14.57 14.39 7.54
C ARG A 103 -13.92 13.36 8.48
N LEU A 104 -12.87 12.69 8.00
CA LEU A 104 -12.20 11.59 8.69
C LEU A 104 -10.77 11.98 9.10
N PRO A 105 -10.28 11.50 10.25
CA PRO A 105 -8.89 11.73 10.63
C PRO A 105 -7.96 10.94 9.71
N VAL A 106 -6.74 11.44 9.52
CA VAL A 106 -5.66 10.71 8.82
C VAL A 106 -4.86 9.88 9.84
N PRO A 107 -4.59 8.59 9.60
CA PRO A 107 -5.02 7.79 8.43
C PRO A 107 -6.52 7.47 8.44
N ALA A 108 -7.13 7.44 7.25
CA ALA A 108 -8.52 7.03 7.10
C ALA A 108 -8.75 5.58 7.61
N PRO A 109 -9.97 5.22 8.04
CA PRO A 109 -10.23 3.94 8.71
C PRO A 109 -9.77 2.70 7.93
N ALA A 110 -10.04 2.62 6.62
CA ALA A 110 -9.61 1.49 5.79
C ALA A 110 -8.07 1.42 5.69
N THR A 111 -7.41 2.57 5.48
CA THR A 111 -5.95 2.69 5.50
C THR A 111 -5.37 2.23 6.83
N ALA A 112 -5.96 2.62 7.97
CA ALA A 112 -5.50 2.22 9.30
C ALA A 112 -5.55 0.70 9.48
N LEU A 113 -6.65 0.05 9.09
CA LEU A 113 -6.78 -1.42 9.12
C LEU A 113 -5.74 -2.10 8.22
N LEU A 114 -5.52 -1.56 7.02
CA LEU A 114 -4.54 -2.10 6.08
C LEU A 114 -3.10 -1.94 6.58
N LEU A 115 -2.81 -0.99 7.47
CA LEU A 115 -1.48 -0.79 8.05
C LEU A 115 -1.25 -1.55 9.36
N GLU A 116 -2.24 -2.27 9.92
CA GLU A 116 -2.08 -3.08 11.13
C GLU A 116 -0.90 -4.07 11.01
N GLY A 117 0.10 -3.92 11.89
CA GLY A 117 1.30 -4.75 11.93
C GLY A 117 2.49 -4.23 11.11
N LEU A 118 2.34 -3.09 10.43
CA LEU A 118 3.42 -2.39 9.73
C LEU A 118 3.95 -1.23 10.58
N GLU A 119 5.23 -0.88 10.40
CA GLU A 119 5.79 0.34 10.97
C GLU A 119 5.21 1.57 10.25
N VAL A 120 4.73 2.55 11.03
CA VAL A 120 4.17 3.80 10.50
C VAL A 120 4.97 4.99 11.02
N ALA A 121 5.23 5.95 10.14
CA ALA A 121 5.74 7.26 10.49
C ALA A 121 4.59 8.25 10.57
N THR A 122 4.50 8.93 11.71
CA THR A 122 3.63 10.09 11.89
C THR A 122 4.47 11.35 11.81
N GLY A 123 3.88 12.45 11.37
CA GLY A 123 4.62 13.66 11.05
C GLY A 123 5.22 13.66 9.64
N GLY A 124 5.42 14.86 9.10
CA GLY A 124 5.79 15.10 7.71
C GLY A 124 5.01 16.30 7.16
N PRO A 125 5.44 16.90 6.05
CA PRO A 125 4.81 18.11 5.52
C PRO A 125 3.44 17.84 4.89
N VAL A 126 3.04 16.58 4.74
CA VAL A 126 1.81 16.18 4.05
C VAL A 126 0.58 16.43 4.92
N GLU A 127 -0.21 17.42 4.52
CA GLU A 127 -1.59 17.61 4.97
C GLU A 127 -2.54 16.75 4.13
N GLY A 128 -3.42 16.01 4.80
CA GLY A 128 -4.23 14.96 4.19
C GLY A 128 -3.50 13.62 4.13
N GLU A 129 -4.05 12.67 3.36
CA GLU A 129 -3.50 11.32 3.25
C GLU A 129 -2.20 11.29 2.43
N ALA A 130 -1.09 10.85 3.03
CA ALA A 130 0.11 10.54 2.27
C ALA A 130 0.06 9.11 1.69
N THR A 131 -0.53 8.19 2.45
CA THR A 131 -0.80 6.81 2.04
C THR A 131 -2.31 6.61 1.92
N THR A 132 -2.77 6.18 0.75
CA THR A 132 -4.17 5.82 0.47
C THR A 132 -4.41 4.32 0.77
N PRO A 133 -5.67 3.84 0.81
CA PRO A 133 -5.95 2.42 0.96
C PRO A 133 -5.24 1.55 -0.10
N THR A 134 -5.19 2.00 -1.36
CA THR A 134 -4.47 1.32 -2.44
C THR A 134 -2.96 1.22 -2.15
N GLY A 135 -2.34 2.32 -1.72
CA GLY A 135 -0.92 2.34 -1.36
C GLY A 135 -0.60 1.43 -0.18
N ALA A 136 -1.43 1.44 0.87
CA ALA A 136 -1.29 0.57 2.03
C ALA A 136 -1.42 -0.91 1.65
N ALA A 137 -2.37 -1.26 0.79
CA ALA A 137 -2.54 -2.62 0.30
C ALA A 137 -1.33 -3.11 -0.52
N LEU A 138 -0.78 -2.25 -1.40
CA LEU A 138 0.42 -2.57 -2.17
C LEU A 138 1.62 -2.81 -1.25
N VAL A 139 1.87 -1.92 -0.28
CA VAL A 139 2.96 -2.09 0.70
C VAL A 139 2.79 -3.40 1.46
N ARG A 140 1.59 -3.69 1.97
CA ARG A 140 1.32 -4.92 2.73
C ARG A 140 1.51 -6.21 1.93
N VAL A 141 1.25 -6.17 0.62
CA VAL A 141 1.41 -7.34 -0.25
C VAL A 141 2.85 -7.53 -0.71
N LEU A 142 3.55 -6.43 -1.00
CA LEU A 142 4.82 -6.46 -1.71
C LEU A 142 6.04 -6.30 -0.81
N ALA A 143 5.94 -5.59 0.31
CA ALA A 143 7.09 -5.29 1.15
C ALA A 143 7.57 -6.52 1.93
N ALA A 144 8.88 -6.77 1.88
CA ALA A 144 9.59 -7.77 2.66
C ALA A 144 9.98 -7.28 4.07
N GLY A 145 9.76 -6.01 4.37
CA GLY A 145 10.09 -5.37 5.65
C GLY A 145 11.00 -4.13 5.48
N PRO A 146 11.73 -3.74 6.53
CA PRO A 146 12.68 -2.63 6.47
C PRO A 146 13.89 -2.99 5.58
N PRO A 147 14.50 -2.00 4.91
CA PRO A 147 15.66 -2.25 4.07
C PRO A 147 16.86 -2.76 4.90
N PRO A 148 17.80 -3.49 4.28
CA PRO A 148 19.05 -3.85 4.94
C PRO A 148 19.82 -2.60 5.35
N TRP A 149 20.71 -2.73 6.34
CA TRP A 149 21.53 -1.61 6.83
C TRP A 149 22.42 -1.01 5.74
N GLN A 150 22.92 -1.85 4.83
CA GLN A 150 23.73 -1.42 3.70
C GLN A 150 23.16 -1.95 2.38
N TRP A 151 23.14 -1.08 1.39
CA TRP A 151 22.72 -1.36 0.03
C TRP A 151 23.37 -0.33 -0.90
N ARG A 152 23.56 -0.70 -2.16
CA ARG A 152 24.12 0.17 -3.18
C ARG A 152 22.99 0.73 -4.03
N LEU A 153 22.80 2.05 -3.99
CA LEU A 153 21.84 2.71 -4.89
C LEU A 153 22.29 2.54 -6.35
N VAL A 154 21.39 1.99 -7.17
CA VAL A 154 21.59 1.82 -8.62
C VAL A 154 20.89 2.93 -9.38
N LYS A 155 19.61 3.16 -9.08
CA LYS A 155 18.78 4.14 -9.80
C LYS A 155 17.69 4.72 -8.90
N GLY A 156 17.30 5.96 -9.16
CA GLY A 156 16.13 6.59 -8.55
C GLY A 156 15.07 6.92 -9.62
N GLY A 157 13.80 6.83 -9.21
CA GLY A 157 12.66 7.26 -10.02
C GLY A 157 11.62 7.96 -9.15
N TRP A 158 10.80 8.80 -9.77
CA TRP A 158 9.72 9.53 -9.12
C TRP A 158 8.42 9.36 -9.88
N GLY A 159 7.31 9.17 -9.17
CA GLY A 159 5.96 9.23 -9.72
C GLY A 159 5.20 10.36 -9.05
N ALA A 160 4.68 11.30 -9.85
CA ALA A 160 3.87 12.42 -9.35
C ALA A 160 2.40 12.01 -9.21
N GLY A 161 1.77 12.39 -8.10
CA GLY A 161 0.33 12.34 -7.96
C GLY A 161 -0.33 13.62 -8.49
N GLN A 162 -1.67 13.65 -8.48
CA GLN A 162 -2.43 14.77 -9.05
C GLN A 162 -2.60 15.99 -8.13
N ARG A 163 -2.40 15.85 -6.81
CA ARG A 163 -2.43 16.99 -5.87
C ARG A 163 -1.20 17.87 -6.09
N ASP A 164 -1.36 19.18 -5.93
CA ASP A 164 -0.29 20.17 -6.07
C ASP A 164 -0.16 21.04 -4.80
N PRO A 165 0.43 20.50 -3.73
CA PRO A 165 0.61 21.23 -2.48
C PRO A 165 1.75 22.24 -2.57
N SER A 166 1.56 23.41 -1.96
CA SER A 166 2.49 24.55 -2.04
C SER A 166 3.84 24.32 -1.36
N HIS A 167 3.93 23.41 -0.39
CA HIS A 167 5.08 23.30 0.51
C HIS A 167 5.90 22.02 0.35
N TYR A 168 5.44 21.07 -0.48
CA TYR A 168 6.13 19.80 -0.71
C TYR A 168 5.75 19.22 -2.06
N PRO A 169 6.62 18.41 -2.70
CA PRO A 169 6.25 17.70 -3.90
C PRO A 169 5.31 16.53 -3.57
N ASN A 170 4.16 16.45 -4.24
CA ASN A 170 3.29 15.27 -4.20
C ASN A 170 3.85 14.16 -5.12
N ALA A 171 4.98 13.59 -4.71
CA ALA A 171 5.68 12.58 -5.49
C ALA A 171 6.14 11.40 -4.63
N LEU A 172 5.93 10.19 -5.15
CA LEU A 172 6.50 8.96 -4.61
C LEU A 172 7.89 8.73 -5.21
N ARG A 173 8.88 8.42 -4.38
CA ARG A 173 10.22 8.03 -4.82
C ARG A 173 10.41 6.53 -4.72
N ILE A 174 10.93 5.92 -5.79
CA ILE A 174 11.41 4.54 -5.81
C ILE A 174 12.93 4.57 -5.99
N LEU A 175 13.64 3.78 -5.18
CA LEU A 175 15.08 3.58 -5.30
C LEU A 175 15.32 2.11 -5.64
N VAL A 176 15.95 1.86 -6.78
CA VAL A 176 16.46 0.55 -7.17
C VAL A 176 17.84 0.41 -6.59
N ALA A 177 18.08 -0.70 -5.88
CA ALA A 177 19.31 -0.94 -5.17
C ALA A 177 19.74 -2.41 -5.29
N GLU A 178 21.04 -2.62 -5.17
CA GLU A 178 21.66 -3.94 -5.02
C GLU A 178 22.06 -4.15 -3.56
N GLN A 179 22.13 -5.42 -3.14
CA GLN A 179 22.75 -5.76 -1.86
C GLN A 179 24.21 -5.29 -1.86
N ALA A 180 24.60 -4.57 -0.80
CA ALA A 180 26.00 -4.29 -0.56
C ALA A 180 26.67 -5.58 -0.10
N ALA A 181 27.85 -5.91 -0.65
CA ALA A 181 28.63 -7.03 -0.17
C ALA A 181 28.99 -6.81 1.31
N GLU A 182 28.55 -7.68 2.21
CA GLU A 182 28.98 -7.65 3.61
C GLU A 182 30.44 -8.13 3.70
N ALA A 183 31.32 -7.31 4.28
CA ALA A 183 32.46 -7.89 4.98
C ALA A 183 31.89 -8.58 6.24
N GLY A 184 32.09 -9.89 6.36
CA GLY A 184 31.41 -10.73 7.34
C GLY A 184 31.33 -10.12 8.74
N ARG A 185 30.15 -10.20 9.35
CA ARG A 185 29.91 -9.69 10.70
C ARG A 185 30.69 -10.52 11.73
N VAL A 186 31.73 -9.96 12.33
CA VAL A 186 32.41 -10.54 13.50
C VAL A 186 31.74 -10.02 14.76
N VAL A 187 31.16 -10.92 15.55
CA VAL A 187 30.64 -10.61 16.89
C VAL A 187 31.57 -11.25 17.91
N LEU A 188 32.26 -10.42 18.70
CA LEU A 188 33.04 -10.89 19.85
C LEU A 188 32.13 -10.91 21.07
N LEU A 189 31.88 -12.11 21.60
CA LEU A 189 31.30 -12.30 22.93
C LEU A 189 32.47 -12.63 23.86
N ALA A 190 32.80 -11.73 24.78
CA ALA A 190 33.83 -11.93 25.80
C ALA A 190 33.19 -11.85 27.19
N SER A 191 33.64 -12.71 28.10
CA SER A 191 33.36 -12.65 29.53
C SER A 191 34.67 -12.91 30.24
N ASP A 192 35.07 -12.00 31.12
CA ASP A 192 36.18 -12.24 32.05
C ASP A 192 35.62 -12.95 33.30
N LEU A 193 36.29 -14.02 33.71
CA LEU A 193 36.00 -14.74 34.95
C LEU A 193 37.17 -14.47 35.91
N ASP A 194 36.93 -13.68 36.95
CA ASP A 194 37.82 -13.53 38.11
C ASP A 194 37.45 -14.56 39.19
N ASP A 195 38.41 -14.93 40.05
CA ASP A 195 38.39 -16.04 41.02
C ASP A 195 37.45 -15.89 42.23
#